data_AF-A0A2V7ASL2-F1
#
_entry.id   AF-A0A2V7ASL2-F1
#
_cell.length_a   1.000
_cell.length_b   1.000
_cell.length_c   1.000
_cell.angle_alpha   90.00
_cell.angle_beta   90.00
_cell.angle_gamma   90.00
#
_symmetry.space_group_name_H-M   'P 1'
#
loop_
_entity.id
_entity.type
_entity.pdbx_description
1 polymer ?
#
loop_
_entity_poly.entity_id
_entity_poly.type
_entity_poly.pdbx_seq_one_letter_code
_entity_poly.pdbx_strand_id
1 'polypeptide(L)'
;YYTMSYAILARADAGIRGPVDLVGKRVAVDAGRPAEYWLLEHGLERGIYKRQENVFRGVEIGEAPAGPLPFPIATWMSHEKPGLVVIPLAEPSLEVPLGAATRRDDVALTEAVDRAIDRLLATGAVGEILRRYHAVR
;
A
#
# COMPACT_ATOMS: atom_id res chain seq x y z
N TYR A 1 -5.80 5.69 13.34
CA TYR A 1 -4.80 4.98 14.15
C TYR A 1 -3.41 4.93 13.52
N TYR A 2 -3.25 5.02 12.19
CA TYR A 2 -1.97 5.40 11.54
C TYR A 2 -2.23 5.91 10.12
N THR A 3 -1.25 6.55 9.50
CA THR A 3 -1.29 6.93 8.08
C THR A 3 -0.58 5.87 7.26
N MET A 4 -1.33 5.22 6.37
CA MET A 4 -0.80 4.24 5.42
C MET A 4 -0.27 4.97 4.17
N SER A 5 0.89 4.57 3.68
CA SER A 5 1.45 5.03 2.41
C SER A 5 1.48 3.90 1.39
N TYR A 6 1.88 4.21 0.15
CA TYR A 6 2.10 3.23 -0.91
C TYR A 6 3.59 2.97 -1.15
N ALA A 7 3.86 1.88 -1.84
CA ALA A 7 5.16 1.56 -2.42
C ALA A 7 4.99 0.98 -3.82
N ILE A 8 6.03 1.12 -4.64
CA ILE A 8 6.16 0.34 -5.86
C ILE A 8 6.76 -1.02 -5.47
N LEU A 9 6.01 -2.09 -5.73
CA LEU A 9 6.57 -3.44 -5.79
C LEU A 9 7.13 -3.66 -7.19
N ALA A 10 8.38 -4.11 -7.28
CA ALA A 10 9.01 -4.49 -8.54
C ALA A 10 9.86 -5.75 -8.35
N ARG A 11 10.22 -6.42 -9.44
CA ARG A 11 11.32 -7.40 -9.39
C ARG A 11 12.65 -6.67 -9.26
N ALA A 12 13.59 -7.28 -8.54
CA ALA A 12 14.93 -6.71 -8.32
C ALA A 12 15.70 -6.47 -9.63
N ASP A 13 15.40 -7.25 -10.67
CA ASP A 13 16.03 -7.17 -11.99
C ASP A 13 15.33 -6.22 -12.97
N ALA A 14 14.21 -5.60 -12.59
CA ALA A 14 13.39 -4.78 -13.49
C ALA A 14 13.96 -3.37 -13.77
N GLY A 15 15.01 -2.97 -13.04
CA GLY A 15 15.64 -1.65 -13.17
C GLY A 15 14.79 -0.49 -12.66
N ILE A 16 13.71 -0.76 -11.92
CA ILE A 16 12.79 0.24 -11.37
C ILE A 16 13.30 0.71 -10.02
N ARG A 17 13.45 2.03 -9.85
CA ARG A 17 13.90 2.70 -8.63
C ARG A 17 12.93 3.78 -8.15
N GLY A 18 11.94 4.14 -8.97
CA GLY A 18 10.90 5.09 -8.58
C GLY A 18 9.88 5.34 -9.69
N PRO A 19 8.99 6.33 -9.49
CA PRO A 19 7.93 6.69 -10.44
C PRO A 19 8.39 6.92 -11.88
N VAL A 20 9.55 7.56 -12.08
CA VAL A 20 10.03 7.91 -13.41
C VAL A 20 10.32 6.68 -14.27
N ASP A 21 10.69 5.56 -13.65
CA ASP A 21 10.99 4.31 -14.34
C ASP A 21 9.72 3.57 -14.78
N LEU A 22 8.52 4.06 -14.41
CA LEU A 22 7.25 3.48 -14.83
C LEU A 22 6.80 3.97 -16.21
N VAL A 23 7.42 5.03 -16.74
CA VAL A 23 7.06 5.61 -18.04
C VAL A 23 7.23 4.58 -19.16
N GLY A 24 6.20 4.44 -20.01
CA GLY A 24 6.19 3.48 -21.11
C GLY A 24 6.04 2.01 -20.67
N LYS A 25 5.75 1.75 -19.39
CA LYS A 25 5.48 0.40 -18.87
C LYS A 25 4.00 0.26 -18.54
N ARG A 26 3.44 -0.92 -18.83
CA ARG A 26 2.11 -1.30 -18.36
C ARG A 26 2.18 -1.77 -16.91
N VAL A 27 1.88 -0.88 -15.98
CA VAL A 27 2.01 -1.10 -14.53
C VAL A 27 0.77 -1.80 -13.97
N ALA A 28 0.95 -2.85 -13.18
CA ALA A 28 -0.16 -3.54 -12.53
C ALA A 28 -0.75 -2.67 -11.41
N VAL A 29 -2.07 -2.50 -11.38
CA VAL A 29 -2.76 -1.77 -10.30
C VAL A 29 -4.15 -2.36 -10.05
N ASP A 30 -4.61 -2.38 -8.80
CA ASP A 30 -5.94 -2.88 -8.47
C ASP A 30 -7.02 -1.80 -8.62
N ALA A 31 -8.17 -2.21 -9.16
CA ALA A 31 -9.23 -1.30 -9.55
C ALA A 31 -9.84 -0.53 -8.36
N GLY A 32 -10.09 0.75 -8.56
CA GLY A 32 -10.80 1.64 -7.63
C GLY A 32 -9.96 2.08 -6.43
N ARG A 33 -8.63 1.95 -6.49
CA ARG A 33 -7.72 2.40 -5.42
C ARG A 33 -7.06 3.74 -5.74
N PRO A 34 -6.63 4.50 -4.72
CA PRO A 34 -5.87 5.74 -4.91
C PRO A 34 -4.71 5.62 -5.90
N ALA A 35 -3.96 4.51 -5.86
CA ALA A 35 -2.87 4.27 -6.80
C ALA A 35 -3.30 4.21 -8.27
N GLU A 36 -4.50 3.70 -8.59
CA GLU A 36 -5.00 3.67 -9.95
C GLU A 36 -5.22 5.08 -10.49
N TYR A 37 -5.83 5.94 -9.67
CA TYR A 37 -6.08 7.34 -10.00
C TYR A 37 -4.78 8.11 -10.12
N TRP A 38 -3.83 7.89 -9.21
CA TRP A 38 -2.50 8.51 -9.30
C TRP A 38 -1.78 8.13 -10.60
N LEU A 39 -1.79 6.85 -11.01
CA LEU A 39 -1.23 6.44 -12.31
C LEU A 39 -1.95 7.13 -13.48
N LEU A 40 -3.27 7.24 -13.43
CA LEU A 40 -4.07 7.91 -14.47
C LEU A 40 -3.71 9.40 -14.58
N GLU A 41 -3.65 10.11 -13.46
CA GLU A 41 -3.33 11.54 -13.40
C GLU A 41 -1.92 11.85 -13.92
N HIS A 42 -0.99 10.90 -13.78
CA HIS A 42 0.38 11.02 -14.29
C HIS A 42 0.57 10.49 -15.71
N GLY A 43 -0.51 10.08 -16.39
CA GLY A 43 -0.47 9.56 -17.76
C GLY A 43 0.28 8.23 -17.90
N LEU A 44 0.39 7.46 -16.81
CA LEU A 44 1.06 6.15 -16.80
C LEU A 44 0.11 5.06 -17.28
N GLU A 45 0.65 4.08 -18.01
CA GLU A 45 -0.14 2.98 -18.54
C GLU A 45 -0.52 1.99 -17.43
N ARG A 46 -1.81 1.67 -17.35
CA ARG A 46 -2.38 0.84 -16.28
C ARG A 46 -2.81 -0.53 -16.80
N GLY A 47 -2.25 -1.59 -16.24
CA GLY A 47 -2.80 -2.94 -16.27
C GLY A 47 -3.74 -3.10 -15.08
N ILE A 48 -5.05 -3.04 -15.31
CA ILE A 48 -6.04 -3.12 -14.23
C ILE A 48 -6.26 -4.56 -13.79
N TYR A 49 -6.08 -4.80 -12.49
CA TYR A 49 -6.34 -6.07 -11.83
C TYR A 49 -7.52 -5.92 -10.86
N LYS A 50 -8.18 -7.04 -10.56
CA LYS A 50 -9.35 -7.04 -9.67
C LYS A 50 -8.98 -6.80 -8.20
N ARG A 51 -7.81 -7.27 -7.77
CA ARG A 51 -7.37 -7.21 -6.36
C ARG A 51 -5.86 -7.02 -6.26
N GLN A 52 -5.43 -6.44 -5.14
CA GLN A 52 -4.02 -6.24 -4.79
C GLN A 52 -3.19 -7.54 -4.82
N GLU A 53 -3.76 -8.69 -4.49
CA GLU A 53 -3.05 -9.98 -4.54
C GLU A 53 -2.71 -10.39 -5.99
N ASN A 54 -3.56 -9.99 -6.95
CA ASN A 54 -3.29 -10.22 -8.36
C ASN A 54 -2.20 -9.28 -8.88
N VAL A 55 -2.16 -8.03 -8.41
CA VAL A 55 -1.05 -7.09 -8.70
C VAL A 55 0.26 -7.68 -8.20
N PHE A 56 0.31 -8.12 -6.93
CA PHE A 56 1.48 -8.78 -6.36
C PHE A 56 1.92 -9.98 -7.21
N ARG A 57 0.99 -10.89 -7.52
CA ARG A 57 1.28 -12.09 -8.32
C ARG A 57 1.81 -11.71 -9.71
N GLY A 58 1.19 -10.74 -10.38
CA GLY A 58 1.61 -10.29 -11.72
C GLY A 58 3.05 -9.76 -11.73
N VAL A 59 3.46 -9.05 -10.67
CA VAL A 59 4.86 -8.63 -10.50
C VAL A 59 5.77 -9.81 -10.17
N GLU A 60 5.36 -10.68 -9.24
CA GLU A 60 6.12 -11.86 -8.81
C GLU A 60 6.50 -12.77 -9.99
N ILE A 61 5.56 -13.02 -10.90
CA ILE A 61 5.78 -13.91 -12.05
C ILE A 61 6.31 -13.17 -13.29
N GLY A 62 6.46 -11.85 -13.23
CA GLY A 62 6.95 -11.03 -14.35
C GLY A 62 5.94 -10.72 -15.45
N GLU A 63 4.65 -10.91 -15.21
CA GLU A 63 3.58 -10.46 -16.11
C GLU A 63 3.51 -8.93 -16.17
N ALA A 64 3.80 -8.27 -15.05
CA ALA A 64 3.93 -6.82 -14.96
C ALA A 64 5.32 -6.45 -14.40
N PRO A 65 5.94 -5.37 -14.90
CA PRO A 65 7.27 -4.97 -14.44
C PRO A 65 7.24 -4.38 -13.02
N ALA A 66 6.11 -3.80 -12.62
CA ALA A 66 5.88 -3.25 -11.29
C ALA A 66 4.38 -3.10 -10.99
N GLY A 67 4.07 -2.87 -9.73
CA GLY A 67 2.73 -2.51 -9.27
C GLY A 67 2.75 -1.72 -7.96
N PRO A 68 2.15 -0.51 -7.92
CA PRO A 68 1.92 0.21 -6.68
C PRO A 68 0.97 -0.58 -5.78
N LEU A 69 1.36 -0.74 -4.52
CA LEU A 69 0.60 -1.42 -3.47
C LEU A 69 0.67 -0.62 -2.17
N PRO A 70 -0.31 -0.75 -1.26
CA PRO A 70 -0.15 -0.27 0.10
C PRO A 70 1.17 -0.80 0.70
N PHE A 71 1.98 0.08 1.28
CA PHE A 71 3.29 -0.24 1.85
C PHE A 71 3.28 -1.52 2.72
N PRO A 72 2.40 -1.67 3.73
CA PRO A 72 2.32 -2.89 4.54
C PRO A 72 2.07 -4.16 3.74
N ILE A 73 1.30 -4.07 2.64
CA ILE A 73 1.00 -5.23 1.80
C ILE A 73 2.22 -5.59 0.96
N ALA A 74 2.87 -4.59 0.36
CA ALA A 74 4.09 -4.78 -0.42
C ALA A 74 5.19 -5.43 0.44
N THR A 75 5.46 -4.87 1.62
CA THR A 75 6.49 -5.37 2.54
C THR A 75 6.17 -6.77 3.08
N TRP A 76 4.96 -6.98 3.60
CA TRP A 76 4.57 -8.28 4.15
C TRP A 76 4.61 -9.37 3.09
N MET A 77 4.11 -9.13 1.88
CA MET A 77 4.09 -10.18 0.86
C MET A 77 5.49 -10.44 0.26
N SER A 78 6.42 -9.48 0.32
CA SER A 78 7.77 -9.62 -0.23
C SER A 78 8.86 -9.99 0.79
N HIS A 79 8.58 -9.97 2.10
CA HIS A 79 9.64 -10.05 3.13
C HIS A 79 10.54 -11.30 3.05
N GLU A 80 10.03 -12.42 2.54
CA GLU A 80 10.80 -13.67 2.33
C GLU A 80 11.18 -13.90 0.86
N LYS A 81 11.04 -12.88 -0.01
CA LYS A 81 11.24 -12.99 -1.46
C LYS A 81 12.34 -12.07 -1.94
N PRO A 82 13.61 -12.50 -1.92
CA PRO A 82 14.75 -11.65 -2.29
C PRO A 82 14.75 -11.20 -3.76
N GLY A 83 13.96 -11.85 -4.62
CA GLY A 83 13.76 -11.43 -6.02
C GLY A 83 12.84 -10.20 -6.19
N LEU A 84 12.23 -9.71 -5.11
CA LEU A 84 11.34 -8.55 -5.12
C LEU A 84 11.95 -7.40 -4.31
N VAL A 85 11.66 -6.18 -4.76
CA VAL A 85 12.02 -4.95 -4.08
C VAL A 85 10.78 -4.11 -3.81
N VAL A 86 10.76 -3.47 -2.65
CA VAL A 86 9.71 -2.53 -2.25
C VAL A 86 10.34 -1.15 -2.20
N ILE A 87 9.84 -0.25 -3.05
CA ILE A 87 10.34 1.10 -3.21
C ILE A 87 9.28 2.04 -2.62
N PRO A 88 9.51 2.63 -1.43
CA PRO A 88 8.55 3.54 -0.82
C PRO A 88 8.20 4.69 -1.75
N LEU A 89 6.91 4.97 -1.92
CA LEU A 89 6.44 6.14 -2.66
C LEU A 89 6.28 7.30 -1.69
N ALA A 90 7.12 8.34 -1.84
CA ALA A 90 6.97 9.60 -1.13
C ALA A 90 5.96 10.48 -1.87
N GLU A 91 4.69 10.10 -1.82
CA GLU A 91 3.60 10.77 -2.53
C GLU A 91 2.47 11.11 -1.55
N PRO A 92 2.35 12.39 -1.12
CA PRO A 92 1.31 12.81 -0.18
C PRO A 92 -0.12 12.51 -0.64
N SER A 93 -0.39 12.54 -1.96
CA SER A 93 -1.72 12.22 -2.49
C SER A 93 -2.11 10.73 -2.33
N LEU A 94 -1.13 9.87 -2.03
CA LEU A 94 -1.32 8.45 -1.76
C LEU A 94 -1.29 8.11 -0.26
N GLU A 95 -1.15 9.11 0.62
CA GLU A 95 -1.28 8.90 2.06
C GLU A 95 -2.76 8.73 2.45
N VAL A 96 -3.05 7.65 3.18
CA VAL A 96 -4.41 7.30 3.61
C VAL A 96 -4.44 7.23 5.13
N PRO A 97 -5.08 8.20 5.81
CA PRO A 97 -5.35 8.10 7.24
C PRO A 97 -6.29 6.94 7.52
N LEU A 98 -5.82 5.90 8.22
CA LEU A 98 -6.64 4.74 8.54
C LEU A 98 -7.40 4.94 9.85
N GLY A 99 -8.68 4.59 9.82
CA GLY A 99 -9.59 4.52 10.96
C GLY A 99 -10.37 3.22 10.96
N ALA A 100 -11.07 2.95 12.06
CA ALA A 100 -12.04 1.88 12.13
C ALA A 100 -13.42 2.43 11.76
N ALA A 101 -14.06 1.83 10.76
CA ALA A 101 -15.38 2.25 10.32
C ALA A 101 -16.48 1.58 11.16
N THR A 102 -17.45 2.38 11.60
CA THR A 102 -18.66 1.97 12.33
C THR A 102 -19.90 2.36 11.55
N ARG A 103 -21.09 1.92 12.00
CA ARG A 103 -22.35 2.44 11.43
C ARG A 103 -22.50 3.91 11.79
N ARG A 104 -22.92 4.73 10.82
CA ARG A 104 -23.08 6.19 10.96
C ARG A 104 -23.85 6.60 12.23
N ASP A 105 -24.95 5.91 12.51
CA ASP A 105 -25.85 6.28 13.62
C ASP A 105 -25.45 5.63 14.95
N ASP A 106 -24.41 4.78 14.96
CA ASP A 106 -23.90 4.14 16.19
C ASP A 106 -22.75 4.96 16.77
N VAL A 107 -23.12 6.13 17.30
CA VAL A 107 -22.18 7.07 17.92
C VAL A 107 -21.49 6.44 19.13
N ALA A 108 -22.24 5.68 19.95
CA ALA A 108 -21.70 5.03 21.14
C ALA A 108 -20.58 4.03 20.82
N LEU A 109 -20.75 3.21 19.78
CA LEU A 109 -19.69 2.32 19.31
C LEU A 109 -18.49 3.09 18.77
N THR A 110 -18.74 4.14 17.98
CA THR A 110 -17.68 4.99 17.41
C THR A 110 -16.77 5.54 18.51
N GLU A 111 -17.36 6.19 19.52
CA GLU A 111 -16.58 6.72 20.63
C GLU A 111 -15.87 5.64 21.45
N ALA A 112 -16.49 4.46 21.61
CA ALA A 112 -15.87 3.35 22.33
C ALA A 112 -14.63 2.82 21.59
N VAL A 113 -14.71 2.72 20.27
CA VAL A 113 -13.60 2.34 19.39
C VAL A 113 -12.49 3.39 19.42
N ASP A 114 -12.83 4.67 19.32
CA ASP A 114 -11.86 5.78 19.38
C ASP A 114 -11.11 5.76 20.72
N ARG A 115 -11.83 5.68 21.85
CA ARG A 115 -11.20 5.58 23.18
C ARG A 115 -10.30 4.35 23.31
N ALA A 116 -10.64 3.23 22.67
CA ALA A 116 -9.80 2.04 22.69
C ALA A 116 -8.53 2.23 21.87
N ILE A 117 -8.64 2.82 20.67
CA ILE A 117 -7.50 3.18 19.82
C ILE A 117 -6.57 4.16 20.54
N ASP A 118 -7.12 5.19 21.18
CA ASP A 118 -6.34 6.20 21.92
C ASP A 118 -5.52 5.56 23.05
N ARG A 119 -6.11 4.62 23.79
CA ARG A 119 -5.37 3.87 24.82
C ARG A 119 -4.22 3.06 24.22
N LEU A 120 -4.42 2.41 23.07
CA LEU A 120 -3.37 1.65 22.39
C LEU A 120 -2.27 2.55 21.82
N LEU A 121 -2.61 3.76 21.39
CA LEU A 121 -1.64 4.76 20.94
C LEU A 121 -0.81 5.26 22.12
N ALA A 122 -1.46 5.57 23.26
CA ALA A 122 -0.79 6.08 24.46
C ALA A 122 0.23 5.10 25.05
N THR A 123 0.02 3.79 24.90
CA THR A 123 0.97 2.76 25.36
C THR A 123 2.07 2.46 24.35
N GLY A 124 1.99 2.98 23.12
CA GLY A 124 2.91 2.64 22.02
C GLY A 124 2.64 1.29 21.36
N ALA A 125 1.63 0.54 21.80
CA ALA A 125 1.29 -0.79 21.28
C ALA A 125 1.00 -0.79 19.76
N VAL A 126 0.35 0.28 19.25
CA VAL A 126 0.12 0.41 17.80
C VAL A 126 1.45 0.44 17.03
N GLY A 127 2.45 1.18 17.51
CA GLY A 127 3.77 1.23 16.88
C GLY A 127 4.48 -0.13 16.88
N GLU A 128 4.34 -0.90 17.96
CA GLU A 128 4.89 -2.26 18.04
C GLU A 128 4.22 -3.21 17.06
N ILE A 129 2.89 -3.16 16.95
CA ILE A 129 2.12 -3.94 15.96
C ILE A 129 2.58 -3.58 14.55
N LEU A 130 2.66 -2.29 14.22
CA LEU A 130 3.07 -1.84 12.89
C LEU A 130 4.48 -2.32 12.54
N ARG A 131 5.43 -2.25 13.48
CA ARG A 131 6.80 -2.77 13.27
C ARG A 131 6.81 -4.28 13.07
N ARG A 132 6.06 -5.03 13.89
CA ARG A 132 5.96 -6.50 13.80
C ARG A 132 5.49 -6.96 12.42
N TYR A 133 4.58 -6.21 11.81
CA TYR A 133 4.03 -6.52 10.50
C TYR A 133 4.66 -5.71 9.35
N HIS A 134 5.82 -5.08 9.58
CA HIS A 134 6.55 -4.30 8.57
C HIS A 134 5.70 -3.21 7.89
N ALA A 135 4.70 -2.68 8.61
CA ALA A 135 3.73 -1.72 8.10
C ALA A 135 4.21 -0.27 8.13
N VAL A 136 5.37 -0.03 8.74
CA VAL A 136 6.04 1.27 8.84
C VAL A 136 7.49 1.12 8.39
N ARG A 137 8.08 2.24 7.97
CA ARG A 137 9.45 2.34 7.50
C ARG A 137 10.46 2.35 8.65
#